data_AF-A0A7Y0SG40-F1
#
_entry.id   AF-A0A7Y0SG40-F1
#
_cell.length_a   1.000
_cell.length_b   1.000
_cell.length_c   1.000
_cell.angle_alpha   90.00
_cell.angle_beta   90.00
_cell.angle_gamma   90.00
#
_symmetry.space_group_name_H-M   'P 1'
#
loop_
_entity.id
_entity.type
_entity.pdbx_description
1 polymer ?
#
loop_
_entity_poly.entity_id
_entity_poly.type
_entity_poly.pdbx_seq_one_letter_code
_entity_poly.pdbx_strand_id
1 'polypeptide(L)'
;LTIACASAFWLAGMTPFDAISHSFSTIAIGGFSTHDASIGYFDSYAINLITVVFLLISACNYTLHFAAFASGGVHPKYYWKDPEF
;
A
#
# COMPACT_ATOMS: atom_id res chain seq x y z
N LEU A 1 -5.49 -5.54 -1.38
CA LEU A 1 -4.57 -4.38 -1.23
C LEU A 1 -3.98 -3.93 -2.56
N THR A 2 -3.39 -4.83 -3.34
CA THR A 2 -2.67 -4.52 -4.59
C THR A 2 -3.50 -3.78 -5.63
N ILE A 3 -4.72 -4.23 -5.92
CA ILE A 3 -5.62 -3.55 -6.87
C ILE A 3 -5.97 -2.13 -6.39
N ALA A 4 -6.24 -1.96 -5.09
CA ALA A 4 -6.54 -0.64 -4.51
C ALA A 4 -5.32 0.31 -4.59
N CYS A 5 -4.11 -0.22 -4.35
CA CYS A 5 -2.87 0.52 -4.49
C CYS A 5 -2.59 0.92 -5.95
N ALA A 6 -2.75 -0.02 -6.89
CA ALA A 6 -2.62 0.24 -8.33
C ALA A 6 -3.62 1.32 -8.80
N SER A 7 -4.88 1.24 -8.37
CA SER A 7 -5.87 2.27 -8.72
C SER A 7 -5.51 3.64 -8.14
N ALA A 8 -4.98 3.69 -6.91
CA ALA A 8 -4.57 4.95 -6.30
C ALA A 8 -3.37 5.57 -7.04
N PHE A 9 -2.36 4.78 -7.40
CA PHE A 9 -1.22 5.24 -8.18
C PHE A 9 -1.62 5.71 -9.59
N TRP A 10 -2.54 5.00 -10.23
CA TRP A 10 -3.07 5.40 -11.53
C TRP A 10 -3.82 6.73 -11.45
N LEU A 11 -4.68 6.90 -10.44
CA LEU A 11 -5.38 8.17 -10.18
C LEU A 11 -4.43 9.32 -9.82
N ALA A 12 -3.26 9.01 -9.24
CA ALA A 12 -2.21 9.98 -8.95
C ALA A 12 -1.36 10.37 -10.18
N GLY A 13 -1.61 9.77 -11.34
CA GLY A 13 -0.99 10.14 -12.62
C GLY A 13 0.08 9.18 -13.14
N MET A 14 0.29 8.02 -12.51
CA MET A 14 1.18 7.00 -13.07
C MET A 14 0.59 6.37 -14.35
N THR A 15 1.45 5.90 -15.25
CA THR A 15 0.99 5.04 -16.36
C THR A 15 0.38 3.75 -15.80
N PRO A 16 -0.56 3.08 -16.50
CA PRO A 16 -1.16 1.84 -16.01
C PRO A 16 -0.12 0.75 -15.69
N PHE A 17 0.95 0.69 -16.49
CA PHE A 17 2.04 -0.26 -16.29
C PHE A 17 2.87 0.05 -15.04
N ASP A 18 3.23 1.32 -14.85
CA ASP A 18 3.96 1.78 -13.65
C ASP A 18 3.10 1.59 -12.39
N ALA A 19 1.82 1.94 -12.46
CA ALA A 19 0.90 1.83 -11.33
C ALA A 19 0.77 0.38 -10.85
N ILE A 20 0.61 -0.58 -11.77
CA ILE A 20 0.54 -2.01 -11.42
C ILE A 20 1.88 -2.50 -10.88
N SER A 21 2.98 -2.20 -11.56
CA SER A 21 4.32 -2.67 -11.16
C SER A 21 4.75 -2.12 -9.80
N HIS A 22 4.54 -0.83 -9.56
CA HIS A 22 4.79 -0.20 -8.27
C HIS A 22 3.87 -0.72 -7.17
N SER A 23 2.61 -1.05 -7.48
CA SER A 23 1.71 -1.66 -6.50
C SER A 23 2.20 -3.04 -6.03
N PHE A 24 2.76 -3.85 -6.94
CA PHE A 24 3.31 -5.17 -6.59
C PHE A 24 4.50 -5.03 -5.66
N SER A 25 5.41 -4.12 -5.99
CA SER A 25 6.57 -3.83 -5.16
C SER A 25 6.21 -3.28 -3.79
N THR A 26 5.25 -2.34 -3.73
CA THR A 26 4.84 -1.68 -2.48
C THR A 26 4.16 -2.66 -1.53
N ILE A 27 3.21 -3.45 -2.02
CA ILE A 27 2.44 -4.36 -1.15
C ILE A 27 3.29 -5.53 -0.64
N ALA A 28 4.27 -5.96 -1.43
CA ALA A 28 5.24 -7.00 -1.04
C ALA A 28 6.41 -6.45 -0.20
N ILE A 29 6.50 -5.12 0.02
CA ILE A 29 7.62 -4.47 0.70
C ILE A 29 8.97 -4.77 0.00
N GLY A 30 8.96 -4.82 -1.34
CA GLY A 30 10.11 -5.22 -2.15
C GLY A 30 11.05 -4.08 -2.53
N GLY A 31 10.52 -2.89 -2.79
CA GLY A 31 11.32 -1.70 -3.15
C GLY A 31 11.80 -1.63 -4.60
N PHE A 32 11.42 -2.58 -5.47
CA PHE A 32 11.64 -2.50 -6.92
C PHE A 32 10.78 -1.42 -7.59
N SER A 33 11.28 -0.86 -8.70
CA SER A 33 10.59 0.14 -9.51
C SER A 33 10.90 -0.08 -10.99
N THR A 34 10.02 0.43 -11.85
CA THR A 34 10.23 0.52 -13.30
C THR A 34 11.19 1.64 -13.70
N HIS A 35 11.53 2.54 -12.78
CA HIS A 35 12.41 3.68 -12.99
C HIS A 35 13.65 3.58 -12.10
N ASP A 36 14.81 3.97 -12.61
CA ASP A 36 16.08 3.94 -11.87
C ASP A 36 16.05 4.83 -10.61
N ALA A 37 15.33 5.95 -10.67
CA ALA A 37 15.12 6.86 -9.55
C ALA A 37 14.02 6.40 -8.57
N SER A 38 13.45 5.20 -8.76
CA SER A 38 12.35 4.66 -7.98
C SER A 38 11.13 5.61 -7.92
N ILE A 39 10.46 5.71 -6.77
CA ILE A 39 9.37 6.66 -6.52
C ILE A 39 9.81 8.12 -6.74
N GLY A 40 11.11 8.42 -6.58
CA GLY A 40 11.68 9.76 -6.81
C GLY A 40 11.54 10.26 -8.25
N TYR A 41 11.30 9.36 -9.23
CA TYR A 41 11.01 9.74 -10.60
C TYR A 41 9.78 10.64 -10.74
N PHE A 42 8.74 10.41 -9.92
CA PHE A 42 7.45 11.10 -10.06
C PHE A 42 7.38 12.45 -9.33
N ASP A 43 8.32 12.74 -8.43
CA ASP A 43 8.43 13.97 -7.61
C ASP A 43 7.07 14.54 -7.14
N SER A 44 6.17 13.66 -6.71
CA SER A 44 4.78 14.00 -6.40
C SER A 44 4.46 13.64 -4.97
N TYR A 45 4.06 14.65 -4.20
CA TYR A 45 3.63 14.46 -2.81
C TYR A 45 2.47 13.46 -2.71
N ALA A 46 1.56 13.44 -3.69
CA ALA A 46 0.45 12.49 -3.71
C ALA A 46 0.93 11.03 -3.81
N ILE A 47 1.86 10.75 -4.73
CA ILE A 47 2.43 9.40 -4.91
C ILE A 47 3.22 8.97 -3.69
N ASN A 48 3.99 9.88 -3.10
CA ASN A 48 4.73 9.62 -1.86
C ASN A 48 3.78 9.25 -0.72
N LEU A 49 2.70 10.01 -0.54
CA LEU A 49 1.73 9.77 0.53
C LEU A 49 0.98 8.45 0.32
N ILE A 50 0.57 8.14 -0.92
CA ILE A 50 -0.02 6.83 -1.26
C ILE A 50 0.94 5.70 -0.91
N THR A 51 2.21 5.81 -1.32
CA THR A 51 3.24 4.80 -1.02
C THR A 51 3.39 4.58 0.48
N VAL A 52 3.49 5.66 1.27
CA VAL A 52 3.64 5.58 2.72
C VAL A 52 2.41 4.91 3.36
N VAL A 53 1.20 5.31 2.98
CA VAL A 53 -0.03 4.72 3.53
C VAL A 53 -0.12 3.22 3.23
N PHE A 54 0.15 2.81 1.99
CA PHE A 54 0.10 1.40 1.63
C PHE A 54 1.25 0.59 2.23
N LEU A 55 2.44 1.16 2.40
CA LEU A 55 3.54 0.52 3.12
C LEU A 55 3.18 0.27 4.59
N LEU A 56 2.59 1.25 5.28
CA LEU A 56 2.15 1.07 6.66
C LEU A 56 1.11 -0.06 6.77
N ILE A 57 0.11 -0.05 5.90
CA ILE A 57 -0.91 -1.10 5.88
C ILE A 57 -0.28 -2.47 5.58
N SER A 58 0.64 -2.56 4.61
CA SER A 58 1.30 -3.82 4.25
C SER A 58 2.31 -4.32 5.27
N ALA A 59 2.95 -3.42 6.03
CA ALA A 59 3.89 -3.78 7.08
C ALA A 59 3.19 -4.40 8.30
N CYS A 60 1.92 -4.07 8.52
CA CYS A 60 1.13 -4.66 9.58
C CYS A 60 0.76 -6.13 9.28
N ASN A 61 0.62 -6.91 10.35
CA ASN A 61 0.36 -8.34 10.28
C ASN A 61 -0.95 -8.66 9.50
N TYR A 62 -0.86 -9.55 8.50
CA TYR A 62 -2.02 -9.97 7.69
C TYR A 62 -3.09 -10.73 8.49
N THR A 63 -2.74 -11.36 9.61
CA THR A 63 -3.71 -12.00 10.51
C THR A 63 -4.59 -10.95 11.21
N LEU A 64 -4.03 -9.79 11.53
CA LEU A 64 -4.77 -8.64 12.09
C LEU A 64 -5.71 -8.03 11.06
N HIS A 65 -5.25 -7.88 9.81
CA HIS A 65 -6.12 -7.51 8.70
C HIS A 65 -7.27 -8.51 8.55
N PHE A 66 -6.99 -9.81 8.57
CA PHE A 66 -8.05 -10.82 8.51
C PHE A 66 -9.04 -10.68 9.66
N ALA A 67 -8.57 -10.54 10.91
CA ALA A 67 -9.42 -10.36 12.08
C ALA A 67 -10.29 -9.09 12.00
N ALA A 68 -9.75 -7.99 11.47
CA ALA A 68 -10.47 -6.73 11.33
C ALA A 68 -11.61 -6.79 10.31
N PHE A 69 -11.55 -7.69 9.30
CA PHE A 69 -12.53 -7.80 8.22
C PHE A 69 -13.42 -9.06 8.28
N ALA A 70 -13.01 -10.12 8.99
CA ALA A 70 -13.71 -11.40 8.99
C ALA A 70 -15.04 -11.41 9.77
N SER A 71 -15.24 -10.48 10.71
CA SER A 71 -16.42 -10.46 11.61
C SER A 71 -17.67 -9.78 11.02
N GLY A 72 -17.75 -9.58 9.70
CA GLY A 72 -18.91 -8.96 9.05
C GLY A 72 -18.95 -7.43 9.13
N GLY A 73 -17.84 -6.80 9.53
CA GLY A 73 -17.65 -5.35 9.61
C GLY A 73 -16.17 -4.99 9.76
N VAL A 74 -15.83 -3.70 9.68
CA VAL A 74 -14.48 -3.22 9.97
C VAL A 74 -14.38 -2.93 11.46
N HIS A 75 -13.51 -3.64 12.17
CA HIS A 75 -13.33 -3.48 13.60
C HIS A 75 -11.92 -2.96 13.93
N PRO A 76 -11.70 -1.61 13.95
CA PRO A 76 -10.39 -1.02 14.22
C PRO A 76 -9.81 -1.37 15.59
N LYS A 77 -10.68 -1.79 16.52
CA LYS A 77 -10.30 -2.21 17.89
C LYS A 77 -9.35 -3.40 17.91
N TYR A 78 -9.32 -4.24 16.87
CA TYR A 78 -8.37 -5.35 16.80
C TYR A 78 -6.94 -4.86 16.66
N TYR A 79 -6.70 -3.81 15.86
CA TYR A 79 -5.38 -3.20 15.74
C TYR A 79 -4.92 -2.56 17.06
N TRP A 80 -5.76 -1.77 17.73
CA TRP A 80 -5.36 -1.12 19.00
C TRP A 80 -5.13 -2.10 20.16
N LYS A 81 -5.76 -3.28 20.12
CA LYS A 81 -5.58 -4.29 21.18
C LYS A 81 -4.28 -5.07 21.04
N ASP A 82 -3.68 -5.05 19.86
CA ASP A 82 -2.48 -5.80 19.60
C ASP A 82 -1.25 -4.98 20.02
N PRO A 83 -0.36 -5.52 20.88
CA PRO A 83 0.80 -4.79 21.36
C PRO A 83 1.94 -4.68 20.33
N GLU A 84 1.87 -5.40 19.20
CA GLU A 84 2.85 -5.34 18.11
C GLU A 84 2.52 -4.20 17.12
N PHE A 85 1.25 -3.78 17.06
CA PHE A 85 0.75 -2.72 16.18
C PHE A 85 0.98 -1.32 16.78
#